data_AF-F7JVZ2-F1
#
_entry.id   AF-F7JVZ2-F1
#
_cell.length_a   1.000
_cell.length_b   1.000
_cell.length_c   1.000
_cell.angle_alpha   90.00
_cell.angle_beta   90.00
_cell.angle_gamma   90.00
#
_symmetry.space_group_name_H-M   'P 1'
#
loop_
_entity.id
_entity.type
_entity.pdbx_description
1 polymer ?
#
loop_
_entity_poly.entity_id
_entity_poly.type
_entity_poly.pdbx_seq_one_letter_code
_entity_poly.pdbx_strand_id
1 'polypeptide(L)'
;MKFLFASDSFKGTLSSARIAELLTTAAKESFPDCTCTSIETADGGEGTTDAVLSAVQGQRIPLVVCGPLWKKQTAFTENWMKNVQSWKWRQHPVFHC
;
A
#
# COMPACT_ATOMS: atom_id res chain seq x y z
N MET A 1 -21.46 -1.06 -19.23
CA MET A 1 -20.26 -1.93 -19.30
C MET A 1 -19.51 -1.83 -17.97
N LYS A 2 -18.80 -2.87 -17.52
CA LYS A 2 -18.02 -2.82 -16.26
C LYS A 2 -16.53 -3.01 -16.55
N PHE A 3 -15.70 -2.10 -16.06
CA PHE A 3 -14.24 -2.18 -16.15
C PHE A 3 -13.64 -2.42 -14.77
N LEU A 4 -12.68 -3.35 -14.71
CA LEU A 4 -11.82 -3.56 -13.55
C LEU A 4 -10.39 -3.20 -13.95
N PHE A 5 -9.81 -2.20 -13.28
CA PHE A 5 -8.41 -1.84 -13.46
C PHE A 5 -7.55 -2.47 -12.36
N ALA A 6 -6.51 -3.17 -12.77
CA ALA A 6 -5.58 -3.91 -11.90
C ALA A 6 -4.16 -3.74 -12.47
N SER A 7 -3.69 -2.50 -12.49
CA SER A 7 -2.41 -2.12 -13.10
C SER A 7 -1.35 -1.92 -12.04
N ASP A 8 -0.16 -2.49 -12.24
CA ASP A 8 1.00 -2.23 -11.39
C ASP A 8 1.49 -0.78 -11.56
N SER A 9 2.26 -0.30 -10.58
CA SER A 9 2.91 0.99 -10.60
C SER A 9 3.93 1.10 -11.73
N PHE A 10 4.08 2.31 -12.28
CA PHE A 10 5.21 2.65 -13.13
C PHE A 10 6.32 3.19 -12.24
N LYS A 11 7.33 2.35 -12.02
CA LYS A 11 8.43 2.62 -11.09
C LYS A 11 9.00 4.03 -11.28
N GLY A 12 9.03 4.79 -10.17
CA GLY A 12 9.55 6.16 -10.13
C GLY A 12 8.65 7.24 -10.77
N THR A 13 7.43 6.90 -11.21
CA THR A 13 6.53 7.86 -11.87
C THR A 13 5.09 7.81 -11.34
N LEU A 14 4.34 6.74 -11.62
CA LEU A 14 2.92 6.64 -11.29
C LEU A 14 2.66 5.46 -10.35
N SER A 15 1.94 5.70 -9.27
CA SER A 15 1.41 4.63 -8.42
C SER A 15 0.29 3.87 -9.14
N SER A 16 0.05 2.63 -8.72
CA SER A 16 -1.09 1.82 -9.19
C SER A 16 -2.43 2.57 -9.04
N ALA A 17 -2.64 3.22 -7.87
CA ALA A 17 -3.80 4.06 -7.61
C ALA A 17 -3.94 5.21 -8.61
N ARG A 18 -2.84 5.92 -8.92
CA ARG A 18 -2.87 7.03 -9.86
C ARG A 18 -3.18 6.58 -11.29
N ILE A 19 -2.67 5.41 -11.69
CA ILE A 19 -3.00 4.82 -12.99
C ILE A 19 -4.50 4.51 -13.06
N ALA A 20 -5.09 3.94 -12.00
CA ALA A 20 -6.52 3.65 -11.95
C ALA A 20 -7.40 4.91 -12.08
N GLU A 21 -7.02 6.03 -11.47
CA GLU A 21 -7.71 7.32 -11.62
C GLU A 21 -7.69 7.82 -13.07
N LEU A 22 -6.52 7.78 -13.71
CA LEU A 22 -6.33 8.19 -15.10
C LEU A 22 -7.15 7.30 -16.06
N LEU A 23 -7.09 5.98 -15.88
CA LEU A 23 -7.86 5.03 -16.69
C LEU A 23 -9.37 5.21 -16.49
N THR A 24 -9.82 5.48 -15.26
CA THR A 24 -11.24 5.77 -14.99
C THR A 24 -11.70 7.03 -15.69
N THR A 25 -10.86 8.05 -15.74
CA THR A 25 -11.16 9.32 -16.42
C THR A 25 -11.30 9.08 -17.93
N ALA A 26 -10.30 8.46 -18.54
CA ALA A 26 -10.29 8.14 -19.98
C ALA A 26 -11.44 7.20 -20.38
N ALA A 27 -11.75 6.21 -19.53
CA ALA A 27 -12.85 5.28 -19.78
C ALA A 27 -14.21 5.99 -19.78
N LYS A 28 -14.44 6.95 -18.87
CA LYS A 28 -15.69 7.72 -18.83
C LYS A 28 -15.83 8.69 -20.00
N GLU A 29 -14.73 9.25 -20.50
CA GLU A 29 -14.73 10.09 -21.70
C GLU A 29 -15.14 9.28 -22.95
N SER A 30 -14.69 8.03 -23.05
CA SER A 30 -14.98 7.16 -24.20
C SER A 30 -16.30 6.39 -24.06
N PHE A 31 -16.66 6.03 -22.82
CA PHE A 31 -17.82 5.22 -22.48
C PHE A 31 -18.57 5.85 -21.28
N PRO A 32 -19.45 6.84 -21.50
CA PRO A 32 -20.08 7.61 -20.43
C PRO A 32 -20.83 6.75 -19.40
N ASP A 33 -21.46 5.66 -19.83
CA ASP A 33 -22.25 4.76 -18.98
C ASP A 33 -21.44 3.57 -18.42
N CYS A 34 -20.11 3.62 -18.48
CA CYS A 34 -19.27 2.58 -17.89
C CYS A 34 -19.21 2.70 -16.35
N THR A 35 -19.24 1.55 -15.69
CA THR A 35 -18.91 1.45 -14.26
C THR A 35 -17.45 1.02 -14.15
N CYS A 36 -16.63 1.79 -13.46
CA CYS A 36 -15.22 1.48 -13.24
C CYS A 36 -15.00 1.06 -11.78
N THR A 37 -14.19 0.04 -11.58
CA THR A 37 -13.66 -0.37 -10.28
C THR A 37 -12.17 -0.59 -10.43
N SER A 38 -11.39 -0.36 -9.38
CA SER A 38 -9.96 -0.57 -9.40
C SER A 38 -9.51 -1.33 -8.16
N ILE A 39 -8.42 -2.09 -8.34
CA ILE A 39 -7.64 -2.67 -7.26
C ILE A 39 -6.20 -2.21 -7.43
N GLU A 40 -5.58 -1.82 -6.33
CA GLU A 40 -4.14 -1.60 -6.34
C GLU A 40 -3.42 -2.94 -6.43
N THR A 41 -2.43 -3.03 -7.30
CA THR A 41 -1.66 -4.25 -7.54
C THR A 41 -0.18 -3.95 -7.45
N ALA A 42 0.58 -4.94 -6.98
CA ALA A 42 2.03 -4.91 -6.88
C ALA A 42 2.56 -6.36 -6.89
N ASP A 43 3.84 -6.52 -7.22
CA ASP A 43 4.49 -7.83 -7.44
C ASP A 43 5.36 -8.33 -6.26
N GLY A 44 5.42 -7.56 -5.16
CA GLY A 44 6.34 -7.79 -4.05
C GLY A 44 7.42 -6.71 -3.90
N GLY A 45 7.57 -5.84 -4.91
CA GLY A 45 8.45 -4.68 -4.87
C GLY A 45 7.89 -3.48 -4.09
N GLU A 46 8.37 -2.30 -4.46
CA GLU A 46 7.87 -1.02 -3.95
C GLU A 46 6.37 -0.87 -4.20
N GLY A 47 5.62 -0.34 -3.23
CA GLY A 47 4.17 -0.18 -3.34
C GLY A 47 3.36 -1.43 -2.96
N THR A 48 3.99 -2.58 -2.69
CA THR A 48 3.28 -3.78 -2.24
C THR A 48 2.53 -3.57 -0.93
N THR A 49 3.16 -2.90 0.04
CA THR A 49 2.49 -2.53 1.29
C THR A 49 1.25 -1.67 1.04
N ASP A 50 1.31 -0.69 0.12
CA ASP A 50 0.15 0.14 -0.24
C ASP A 50 -0.99 -0.69 -0.83
N ALA A 51 -0.67 -1.56 -1.80
CA ALA A 51 -1.65 -2.39 -2.48
C ALA A 51 -2.43 -3.29 -1.50
N VAL A 52 -1.71 -3.94 -0.58
CA VAL A 52 -2.36 -4.78 0.44
C VAL A 52 -3.18 -3.90 1.40
N LEU A 53 -2.74 -2.66 1.72
CA LEU A 53 -3.36 -1.85 2.78
C LEU A 53 -4.69 -1.31 2.29
N SER A 54 -4.68 -0.88 1.03
CA SER A 54 -5.85 -0.50 0.25
C SER A 54 -6.87 -1.64 0.21
N ALA A 55 -6.42 -2.88 -0.09
CA ALA A 55 -7.29 -4.04 -0.20
C ALA A 55 -7.98 -4.45 1.11
N VAL A 56 -7.27 -4.43 2.25
CA VAL A 56 -7.82 -4.90 3.53
C VAL A 56 -8.29 -3.78 4.47
N GLN A 57 -8.14 -2.51 4.04
CA GLN A 57 -8.36 -1.32 4.87
C GLN A 57 -7.50 -1.35 6.15
N GLY A 58 -6.23 -1.74 5.97
CA GLY A 58 -5.26 -1.83 7.06
C GLY A 58 -4.66 -0.48 7.43
N GLN A 59 -3.75 -0.47 8.40
CA GLN A 59 -3.04 0.74 8.82
C GLN A 59 -1.53 0.52 8.93
N ARG A 60 -0.76 1.56 8.58
CA ARG A 60 0.67 1.65 8.89
C ARG A 60 0.86 2.07 10.33
N ILE A 61 1.70 1.34 11.05
CA ILE A 61 2.10 1.65 12.41
C ILE A 61 3.58 2.04 12.37
N PRO A 62 3.93 3.32 12.66
CA PRO A 62 5.31 3.75 12.70
C PRO A 62 6.03 3.15 13.92
N LEU A 63 7.28 2.76 13.72
CA LEU A 63 8.17 2.30 14.78
C LEU A 63 9.60 2.79 14.56
N VAL A 64 10.34 2.95 15.65
CA VAL A 64 11.77 3.28 15.59
C VAL A 64 12.56 1.97 15.58
N VAL A 65 13.36 1.77 14.54
CA VAL A 65 14.24 0.60 14.38
C VAL A 65 15.69 1.03 14.24
N CYS A 66 16.61 0.09 14.42
CA CYS A 66 18.01 0.30 14.10
C CYS A 66 18.21 0.13 12.58
N GLY A 67 18.53 1.21 11.88
CA GLY A 67 18.76 1.21 10.44
C GLY A 67 20.08 0.55 10.04
N PRO A 68 20.35 0.38 8.73
CA PRO A 68 21.51 -0.36 8.23
C PRO A 68 22.87 0.23 8.61
N LEU A 69 22.91 1.50 9.02
CA LEU A 69 24.11 2.20 9.48
C LEU A 69 24.17 2.36 11.00
N TRP A 70 23.48 1.51 11.76
CA TRP A 70 23.42 1.57 13.22
C TRP A 70 22.95 2.93 13.75
N LYS A 71 22.01 3.55 13.03
CA LYS A 71 21.33 4.77 13.46
C LYS A 71 19.84 4.50 13.57
N LYS A 72 19.19 5.08 14.58
CA LYS A 72 17.74 5.01 14.74
C LYS A 72 17.06 5.60 13.49
N GLN A 73 16.09 4.87 12.93
CA GLN A 73 15.29 5.29 11.78
C GLN A 73 13.83 4.91 11.99
N THR A 74 12.93 5.69 11.40
CA THR A 74 11.50 5.35 11.35
C THR A 74 11.28 4.29 10.27
N ALA A 75 10.67 3.19 10.66
CA ALA A 75 10.13 2.17 9.77
C ALA A 75 8.63 2.00 10.04
N PHE A 76 7.98 1.14 9.27
CA PHE A 76 6.56 0.84 9.43
C PHE A 76 6.36 -0.67 9.54
N THR A 77 5.44 -1.07 10.41
CA THR A 77 4.80 -2.38 10.38
C THR A 77 3.35 -2.16 10.01
N GLU A 78 2.68 -3.20 9.57
CA GLU A 78 1.29 -3.10 9.14
C GLU A 78 0.37 -3.89 10.06
N ASN A 79 -0.82 -3.34 10.30
CA ASN A 79 -1.92 -4.07 10.90
C ASN A 79 -2.99 -4.33 9.86
N TRP A 80 -3.08 -5.59 9.43
CA TRP A 80 -4.01 -6.07 8.40
C TRP A 80 -5.26 -6.72 9.00
N MET A 81 -5.23 -7.06 10.29
CA MET A 81 -6.31 -7.78 10.96
C MET A 81 -7.07 -6.85 11.90
N LYS A 82 -8.34 -6.55 11.58
CA LYS A 82 -9.22 -5.67 12.35
C LYS A 82 -9.45 -6.11 13.82
N ASN A 83 -9.04 -7.33 14.21
CA ASN A 83 -9.32 -7.94 15.53
C ASN A 83 -8.12 -8.54 16.28
N VAL A 84 -6.86 -8.31 15.85
CA VAL A 84 -5.71 -8.83 16.61
C VAL A 84 -5.08 -7.70 17.44
N GLN A 85 -5.54 -7.57 18.69
CA GLN A 85 -4.96 -6.65 19.68
C GLN A 85 -3.58 -7.08 20.22
N SER A 86 -2.98 -8.17 19.72
CA SER A 86 -1.95 -8.88 20.49
C SER A 86 -0.57 -9.05 19.85
N TRP A 87 -0.25 -8.40 18.73
CA TRP A 87 1.17 -8.27 18.34
C TRP A 87 1.77 -7.06 19.04
N LYS A 88 1.82 -7.14 20.38
CA LYS A 88 2.79 -6.36 21.15
C LYS A 88 4.15 -6.92 20.75
N TRP A 89 4.75 -6.36 19.69
CA TRP A 89 6.20 -6.36 19.56
C TRP A 89 6.70 -5.73 20.86
N ARG A 90 7.04 -6.57 21.84
CA ARG A 90 7.67 -6.10 23.07
C ARG A 90 8.85 -5.29 22.58
N GLN A 91 8.89 -4.02 22.95
CA GLN A 91 10.12 -3.26 22.89
C GLN A 91 11.08 -3.94 23.85
N HIS A 92 11.70 -5.03 23.40
CA HIS A 92 12.81 -5.63 24.09
C HIS A 92 13.90 -4.56 24.10
N PRO A 93 14.39 -4.14 25.27
CA PRO A 93 15.37 -3.05 25.38
C PRO A 93 16.77 -3.43 24.86
N VAL A 94 16.88 -4.43 23.99
CA VAL A 94 18.14 -5.11 23.64
C VAL A 94 18.44 -5.03 22.15
N PHE A 95 18.22 -3.87 21.56
CA PHE A 95 18.96 -3.45 20.38
C PHE A 95 19.35 -2.00 20.59
N HIS A 96 20.42 -1.77 21.36
CA HIS A 96 21.14 -0.51 21.32
C HIS A 96 21.73 -0.38 19.90
N CYS A 97 20.99 0.33 19.06
CA CYS A 97 21.59 1.36 18.22
C CYS A 97 22.13 2.43 19.19
#